data_AF-A0A4S3LQ33-F1
#
_entry.id   AF-A0A4S3LQ33-F1
#
_cell.length_a   1.000
_cell.length_b   1.000
_cell.length_c   1.000
_cell.angle_alpha   90.00
_cell.angle_beta   90.00
_cell.angle_gamma   90.00
#
_symmetry.space_group_name_H-M   'P 1'
#
loop_
_entity.id
_entity.type
_entity.pdbx_description
1 polymer ?
#
loop_
_entity_poly.entity_id
_entity_poly.type
_entity_poly.pdbx_seq_one_letter_code
_entity_poly.pdbx_strand_id
1 'polypeptide(L)' 'MNNTQRAVLIRRFGGADAAEVAGIDIPAPGEGQVLVRVQAAGVNGIDWKVREGQVRNAFPLPLP' A
#
# COMPACT_ATOMS: atom_id res chain seq x y z
N MET A 1 12.78 16.22 -11.95
CA MET A 1 11.45 15.75 -12.38
C MET A 1 11.06 14.65 -11.41
N ASN A 2 9.97 14.79 -10.66
CA ASN A 2 9.57 13.76 -9.71
C ASN A 2 8.98 12.58 -10.48
N ASN A 3 9.60 11.40 -10.31
CA ASN A 3 9.17 10.18 -10.98
C ASN A 3 8.18 9.47 -10.06
N THR A 4 6.89 9.69 -10.29
CA THR A 4 5.81 9.21 -9.42
C THR A 4 5.02 8.05 -10.04
N GLN A 5 4.50 7.15 -9.22
CA GLN A 5 3.54 6.11 -9.58
C GLN A 5 2.24 6.24 -8.79
N ARG A 6 1.16 5.64 -9.30
CA ARG A 6 -0.12 5.55 -8.56
C ARG A 6 -0.09 4.34 -7.62
N ALA A 7 -0.51 4.54 -6.39
CA ALA A 7 -0.66 3.49 -5.39
C ALA A 7 -1.98 3.67 -4.63
N VAL A 8 -2.51 2.58 -4.08
CA VAL A 8 -3.58 2.62 -3.07
C VAL A 8 -2.92 2.78 -1.71
N LEU A 9 -3.20 3.88 -1.01
CA LEU A 9 -2.66 4.17 0.31
C LEU A 9 -3.75 4.04 1.37
N ILE A 10 -3.45 3.32 2.44
CA ILE A 10 -4.26 3.30 3.67
C ILE A 10 -3.80 4.46 4.55
N ARG A 11 -4.69 5.40 4.86
CA ARG A 11 -4.38 6.62 5.62
C ARG A 11 -4.72 6.53 7.11
N ARG A 12 -5.67 5.66 7.44
CA ARG A 12 -6.11 5.37 8.81
C ARG A 12 -6.69 3.97 8.84
N PHE A 13 -6.97 3.45 10.04
CA PHE A 13 -7.84 2.28 10.13
C PHE A 13 -9.30 2.65 9.83
N GLY A 14 -10.03 1.79 9.13
CA GLY A 14 -11.46 1.97 8.90
C GLY A 14 -12.03 1.26 7.68
N GLY A 15 -13.22 1.71 7.27
CA GLY A 15 -13.94 1.22 6.09
C GLY A 15 -13.26 1.59 4.78
N ALA A 16 -13.95 1.44 3.66
CA ALA A 16 -13.39 1.68 2.33
C ALA A 16 -12.84 3.11 2.15
N ASP A 17 -13.43 4.09 2.85
CA ASP A 17 -13.04 5.51 2.90
C ASP A 17 -11.70 5.77 3.60
N ALA A 18 -11.10 4.75 4.21
CA ALA A 18 -9.79 4.82 4.83
C ALA A 18 -8.63 4.63 3.84
N ALA A 19 -8.94 4.25 2.59
CA ALA A 19 -7.96 4.10 1.52
C ALA A 19 -8.24 5.08 0.36
N GLU A 20 -7.17 5.55 -0.29
CA GLU A 20 -7.25 6.43 -1.45
C GLU A 20 -6.23 6.05 -2.52
N VAL A 21 -6.47 6.44 -3.77
CA VAL A 21 -5.44 6.36 -4.81
C VAL A 21 -4.66 7.66 -4.84
N ALA A 22 -3.35 7.59 -4.60
CA ALA A 22 -2.47 8.75 -4.58
C ALA A 22 -1.19 8.51 -5.41
N GLY A 23 -0.48 9.59 -5.71
CA GLY A 23 0.86 9.54 -6.29
C GLY A 23 1.91 9.35 -5.19
N ILE A 24 2.86 8.44 -5.39
CA ILE A 24 4.04 8.26 -4.55
C ILE A 24 5.30 8.25 -5.43
N ASP A 25 6.45 8.60 -4.87
CA ASP A 25 7.72 8.44 -5.58
C ASP A 25 7.99 6.96 -5.88
N ILE A 26 8.57 6.70 -7.06
CA ILE A 26 8.98 5.34 -7.42
C ILE A 26 10.20 4.96 -6.57
N PRO A 27 10.14 3.87 -5.77
CA PRO A 27 11.25 3.47 -4.92
C PRO A 27 12.41 2.93 -5.76
N ALA A 28 13.63 3.18 -5.30
CA ALA A 28 14.83 2.55 -5.85
C ALA A 28 14.99 1.15 -5.22
N PRO A 29 15.22 0.09 -6.01
CA PRO A 29 15.51 -1.23 -5.47
C PRO A 29 16.88 -1.23 -4.78
N GLY A 30 16.98 -1.88 -3.61
CA GLY A 30 18.26 -2.14 -2.94
C GLY A 30 19.01 -3.35 -3.53
N GLU A 31 20.11 -3.74 -2.89
CA GLU A 31 20.88 -4.92 -3.29
C GLU A 31 20.01 -6.19 -3.25
N GLY A 32 20.03 -6.98 -4.32
CA GLY A 32 19.23 -8.20 -4.45
C GLY A 32 17.73 -7.99 -4.69
N GLN A 33 17.25 -6.74 -4.81
CA GLN A 33 15.85 -6.43 -5.11
C GLN A 33 15.66 -6.07 -6.59
N VAL A 34 14.41 -6.23 -7.07
CA VAL A 34 14.00 -5.78 -8.41
C VAL A 34 12.82 -4.83 -8.30
N LEU A 35 12.76 -3.85 -9.21
CA LEU A 35 11.60 -2.97 -9.35
C LEU A 35 10.64 -3.57 -10.39
N VAL A 36 9.42 -3.88 -9.96
CA VAL A 36 8.39 -4.47 -10.83
C VAL A 36 7.35 -3.41 -11.20
N ARG A 37 7.11 -3.24 -12.50
CA ARG A 37 5.97 -2.46 -12.99
C ARG A 37 4.71 -3.33 -12.92
N VAL A 38 3.87 -3.08 -11.91
CA VAL A 38 2.63 -3.82 -11.69
C VAL A 38 1.61 -3.51 -12.79
N GLN A 39 1.21 -4.52 -13.57
CA GLN A 39 0.14 -4.41 -14.57
C GLN A 39 -1.25 -4.57 -13.93
N ALA A 40 -1.36 -5.47 -12.96
CA ALA A 40 -2.56 -5.73 -12.18
C ALA A 40 -2.17 -6.35 -10.83
N ALA A 41 -3.00 -6.14 -9.80
CA ALA A 41 -2.88 -6.78 -8.50
C ALA A 41 -4.24 -7.38 -8.11
N GLY A 42 -4.21 -8.59 -7.55
CA GLY A 42 -5.40 -9.24 -7.01
C GLY A 42 -5.80 -8.65 -5.66
N VAL A 43 -7.11 -8.57 -5.40
CA VAL A 43 -7.65 -8.23 -4.09
C VAL A 43 -7.89 -9.52 -3.31
N ASN A 44 -7.40 -9.57 -2.08
CA ASN A 44 -7.49 -10.69 -1.17
C ASN A 44 -8.28 -10.32 0.09
N GLY A 45 -8.82 -11.33 0.77
CA GLY A 45 -9.57 -11.09 2.01
C GLY A 45 -8.75 -10.56 3.19
N ILE A 46 -7.42 -10.57 3.09
CA ILE A 46 -6.55 -9.94 4.08
C ILE A 46 -6.50 -8.42 3.91
N ASP A 47 -6.74 -7.90 2.71
CA ASP A 47 -6.52 -6.47 2.41
C ASP A 47 -7.43 -5.55 3.21
N TRP A 48 -8.73 -5.87 3.26
CA TRP A 48 -9.69 -5.12 4.07
C TRP A 48 -9.51 -5.36 5.57
N LYS A 49 -9.04 -6.55 5.99
CA LYS A 49 -8.74 -6.83 7.40
C LYS A 49 -7.54 -6.01 7.90
N VAL A 50 -6.53 -5.82 7.05
CA VAL A 50 -5.40 -4.92 7.31
C VAL A 50 -5.88 -3.48 7.40
N ARG A 51 -6.64 -3.00 6.40
CA ARG A 51 -7.20 -1.63 6.40
C ARG A 51 -8.10 -1.34 7.60
N GLU A 52 -8.90 -2.30 8.05
CA GLU A 52 -9.78 -2.14 9.23
C GLU A 52 -9.04 -2.31 10.57
N GLY A 53 -7.78 -2.76 10.54
CA GLY A 53 -6.96 -2.94 11.73
C GLY A 53 -7.21 -4.23 12.50
N GLN A 54 -7.97 -5.17 11.93
CA GLN A 54 -8.31 -6.45 12.57
C GLN A 54 -7.07 -7.32 12.84
N VAL A 55 -5.99 -7.12 12.07
CA VAL A 55 -4.75 -7.90 12.15
C VAL A 55 -3.52 -7.05 12.51
N ARG A 56 -3.72 -5.91 13.18
CA ARG A 56 -2.67 -4.92 13.49
C ARG A 56 -1.44 -5.47 14.22
N ASN A 57 -1.61 -6.52 15.02
CA ASN A 57 -0.50 -7.15 15.74
C ASN A 57 0.42 -7.95 14.80
N ALA A 58 -0.12 -8.52 13.72
CA ALA A 58 0.63 -9.28 12.74
C ALA A 58 1.12 -8.40 11.57
N PHE A 59 0.36 -7.35 11.24
CA PHE A 59 0.66 -6.41 10.16
C PHE A 59 0.59 -4.97 10.69
N PRO A 60 1.66 -4.49 11.34
CA PRO A 60 1.72 -3.11 11.80
C PRO A 60 1.75 -2.18 10.57
N LEU A 61 0.82 -1.22 10.52
CA LEU A 61 0.82 -0.20 9.49
C LEU A 61 1.51 1.06 10.01
N PRO A 62 2.52 1.60 9.31
CA PRO A 62 3.05 2.93 9.57
C PRO A 62 2.05 3.96 9.03
N LEU A 63 0.97 4.17 9.79
CA LEU A 63 -0.01 5.20 9.50
C LEU A 63 0.57 6.57 9.89
N PRO A 64 0.22 7.66 9.16
CA PRO A 64 0.44 9.01 9.66
C PRO A 64 -0.34 9.29 10.95
#